data_AF-A0A0A2LCZ9-F1
#
_entry.id   AF-A0A0A2LCZ9-F1
#
_cell.length_a   1.000
_cell.length_b   1.000
_cell.length_c   1.000
_cell.angle_alpha   90.00
_cell.angle_beta   90.00
_cell.angle_gamma   90.00
#
_symmetry.space_group_name_H-M   'P 1'
#
loop_
_entity.id
_entity.type
_entity.pdbx_description
1 polymer ?
#
loop_
_entity_poly.entity_id
_entity_poly.type
_entity_poly.pdbx_seq_one_letter_code
_entity_poly.pdbx_strand_id
1 'polypeptide(L)'
;MGNLGMFPPEIIFNILDELLGSSPRLTHDNFHAINQLMKTNKTIERYIKFGWMGSNASNSFKQRVNAVQWYPNIDSANTALTIQGVDPNHIMPIEGPRGLGPDLITGIIFDDCTDCFEWFSEVLPPTRMSCCNEGGWSFLSLALHAKAEKLLDGFFLSGFPCEPKGFITGSGNAMGTGPSIIGLSASSRDHQSFTRLFRKLKQVANGNGFNRTLRERLTSKERAAIRSVAPQYLQKMLYEAGLAAMHPSLRYSPYYSGKRTQMY
;
A
#
# COMPACT_ATOMS: atom_id res chain seq x y z
N MET A 1 -33.00 6.60 0.69
CA MET A 1 -32.64 7.97 0.29
C MET A 1 -33.48 8.34 -0.93
N GLY A 2 -34.10 9.53 -0.95
CA GLY A 2 -34.95 9.98 -2.06
C GLY A 2 -34.17 10.18 -3.36
N ASN A 3 -34.88 10.37 -4.48
CA ASN A 3 -34.28 10.53 -5.81
C ASN A 3 -33.54 11.87 -5.93
N LEU A 4 -32.29 11.90 -5.46
CA LEU A 4 -31.42 13.09 -5.49
C LEU A 4 -31.18 13.64 -6.90
N GLY A 5 -31.46 12.86 -7.96
CA GLY A 5 -31.39 13.33 -9.34
C GLY A 5 -32.51 14.28 -9.76
N MET A 6 -33.46 14.59 -8.86
CA MET A 6 -34.47 15.64 -9.08
C MET A 6 -33.99 17.03 -8.66
N PHE A 7 -32.89 17.12 -7.91
CA PHE A 7 -32.38 18.42 -7.49
C PHE A 7 -31.56 19.08 -8.60
N PRO A 8 -31.66 20.41 -8.75
CA PRO A 8 -30.73 21.17 -9.56
C PRO A 8 -29.29 20.89 -9.14
N PRO A 9 -28.37 20.81 -10.11
CA PRO A 9 -26.94 20.82 -9.88
C PRO A 9 -26.37 21.63 -8.72
N GLU A 10 -26.86 22.84 -8.54
CA GLU A 10 -26.38 23.82 -7.57
C GLU A 10 -26.66 23.33 -6.15
N ILE A 11 -27.81 22.67 -5.95
CA ILE A 11 -28.17 22.06 -4.66
C ILE A 11 -27.28 20.84 -4.39
N ILE A 12 -26.95 20.06 -5.41
CA ILE A 12 -26.01 18.93 -5.28
C ILE A 12 -24.63 19.44 -4.84
N PHE A 13 -24.11 20.52 -5.44
CA PHE A 13 -22.83 21.09 -5.03
C PHE A 13 -22.86 21.70 -3.63
N ASN A 14 -23.95 22.34 -3.21
CA ASN A 14 -24.07 22.83 -1.84
C ASN A 14 -24.03 21.69 -0.82
N ILE A 15 -24.68 20.56 -1.12
CA ILE A 15 -24.62 19.36 -0.28
C ILE A 15 -23.21 18.78 -0.24
N LEU A 16 -22.51 18.73 -1.39
CA LEU A 16 -21.13 18.28 -1.46
C LEU A 16 -20.20 19.21 -0.65
N ASP A 17 -20.34 20.52 -0.80
CA ASP A 17 -19.56 21.51 -0.06
C ASP A 17 -19.85 21.44 1.45
N GLU A 18 -21.08 21.18 1.87
CA GLU A 18 -21.44 20.96 3.29
C GLU A 18 -20.82 19.67 3.85
N LEU A 19 -20.85 18.57 3.09
CA LEU A 19 -20.20 17.31 3.46
C LEU A 19 -18.68 17.49 3.63
N LEU A 20 -18.07 18.39 2.87
CA LEU A 20 -16.63 18.65 2.86
C LEU A 20 -16.19 19.76 3.82
N GLY A 21 -17.08 20.71 4.12
CA GLY A 21 -16.79 21.89 4.93
C GLY A 21 -16.47 21.57 6.39
N SER A 22 -16.81 20.37 6.85
CA SER A 22 -16.59 19.91 8.22
C SER A 22 -15.15 19.47 8.52
N SER A 23 -14.31 19.24 7.50
CA SER A 23 -12.95 18.73 7.66
C SER A 23 -11.89 19.64 7.02
N PRO A 24 -10.71 19.85 7.66
CA PRO A 24 -9.61 20.61 7.09
C PRO A 24 -8.99 19.92 5.86
N ARG A 25 -9.17 18.60 5.72
CA ARG A 25 -8.70 17.80 4.58
C ARG A 25 -9.82 16.92 4.02
N LEU A 26 -9.75 16.58 2.74
CA LEU A 26 -10.64 15.58 2.16
C LEU A 26 -10.32 14.20 2.74
N THR A 27 -11.28 13.59 3.44
CA THR A 27 -11.13 12.26 4.06
C THR A 27 -11.70 11.16 3.16
N HIS A 28 -11.33 9.90 3.45
CA HIS A 28 -11.95 8.77 2.78
C HIS A 28 -13.46 8.73 3.00
N ASP A 29 -13.96 8.95 4.22
CA ASP A 29 -15.42 8.93 4.51
C ASP A 29 -16.19 9.90 3.61
N ASN A 30 -15.68 11.13 3.44
CA ASN A 30 -16.28 12.12 2.55
C ASN A 30 -16.25 11.64 1.10
N PHE A 31 -15.09 11.17 0.63
CA PHE A 31 -14.93 10.68 -0.73
C PHE A 31 -15.79 9.44 -1.01
N HIS A 32 -15.92 8.53 -0.04
CA HIS A 32 -16.72 7.33 -0.10
C HIS A 32 -18.21 7.65 -0.18
N ALA A 33 -18.71 8.55 0.67
CA ALA A 33 -20.09 8.99 0.62
C ALA A 33 -20.47 9.56 -0.76
N ILE A 34 -19.57 10.34 -1.37
CA ILE A 34 -19.77 10.88 -2.72
C ILE A 34 -19.75 9.76 -3.77
N ASN A 35 -18.83 8.79 -3.65
CA ASN A 35 -18.79 7.63 -4.54
C ASN A 35 -20.10 6.83 -4.49
N GLN A 36 -20.60 6.56 -3.27
CA GLN A 36 -21.89 5.87 -3.08
C GLN A 36 -23.04 6.67 -3.68
N LEU A 37 -23.05 7.99 -3.50
CA LEU A 37 -24.06 8.86 -4.11
C LEU A 37 -24.07 8.72 -5.64
N MET A 38 -22.90 8.78 -6.29
CA MET A 38 -22.80 8.58 -7.74
C MET A 38 -23.34 7.22 -8.18
N LYS A 39 -23.06 6.15 -7.42
CA LYS A 39 -23.55 4.79 -7.73
C LYS A 39 -25.08 4.68 -7.68
N THR A 40 -25.75 5.50 -6.87
CA THR A 40 -27.22 5.46 -6.76
C THR A 40 -27.97 6.13 -7.90
N ASN A 41 -27.33 7.01 -8.68
CA ASN A 41 -28.03 7.80 -9.69
C ASN A 41 -27.12 8.18 -10.88
N LYS A 42 -27.43 7.67 -12.08
CA LYS A 42 -26.67 7.95 -13.32
C LYS A 42 -26.66 9.42 -13.73
N THR A 43 -27.71 10.17 -13.41
CA THR A 43 -27.75 11.61 -13.68
C THR A 43 -26.76 12.33 -12.77
N ILE A 44 -26.70 11.97 -11.49
CA ILE A 44 -25.71 12.51 -10.54
C ILE A 44 -24.31 12.06 -10.90
N GLU A 45 -24.10 10.80 -11.28
CA GLU A 45 -22.81 10.30 -11.75
C GLU A 45 -22.31 11.12 -12.95
N ARG A 46 -23.14 11.28 -13.98
CA ARG A 46 -22.81 12.12 -15.13
C ARG A 46 -22.57 13.55 -14.70
N TYR A 47 -23.39 14.10 -13.81
CA TYR A 47 -23.26 15.47 -13.38
C TYR A 47 -21.97 15.73 -12.59
N ILE A 48 -21.60 14.82 -11.68
CA ILE A 48 -20.35 14.89 -10.93
C ILE A 48 -19.17 14.62 -11.87
N LYS A 49 -19.19 13.59 -12.72
CA LYS A 49 -18.10 13.30 -13.68
C LYS A 49 -17.92 14.42 -14.72
N PHE A 50 -18.99 14.95 -15.31
CA PHE A 50 -18.91 16.06 -16.28
C PHE A 50 -18.66 17.42 -15.63
N GLY A 51 -19.24 17.70 -14.46
CA GLY A 51 -18.96 18.91 -13.68
C GLY A 51 -17.52 18.95 -13.17
N TRP A 52 -16.98 17.78 -12.80
CA TRP A 52 -15.58 17.58 -12.45
C TRP A 52 -14.65 17.73 -13.66
N MET A 53 -14.86 16.98 -14.74
CA MET A 53 -13.92 16.92 -15.89
C MET A 53 -14.07 18.09 -16.86
N GLY A 54 -15.27 18.65 -17.02
CA GLY A 54 -15.59 19.56 -18.12
C GLY A 54 -15.92 21.00 -17.71
N SER A 55 -16.18 21.29 -16.43
CA SER A 55 -16.54 22.65 -16.01
C SER A 55 -15.33 23.48 -15.57
N ASN A 56 -15.32 24.75 -15.99
CA ASN A 56 -14.45 25.82 -15.45
C ASN A 56 -14.93 26.29 -14.06
N ALA A 57 -16.03 25.73 -13.54
CA ALA A 57 -16.53 26.05 -12.21
C ALA A 57 -15.65 25.33 -11.17
N SER A 58 -14.85 26.13 -10.48
CA SER A 58 -14.06 25.71 -9.34
C SER A 58 -14.99 25.48 -8.14
N ASN A 59 -15.47 24.24 -7.93
CA ASN A 59 -16.11 23.85 -6.67
C ASN A 59 -15.06 23.36 -5.65
N SER A 60 -15.39 23.44 -4.36
CA SER A 60 -14.44 23.15 -3.28
C SER A 60 -13.98 21.68 -3.29
N PHE A 61 -14.86 20.77 -3.71
CA PHE A 61 -14.54 19.35 -3.85
C PHE A 61 -13.46 19.08 -4.89
N LYS A 62 -13.63 19.59 -6.12
CA LYS A 62 -12.67 19.46 -7.22
C LYS A 62 -11.32 20.05 -6.85
N GLN A 63 -11.30 21.22 -6.19
CA GLN A 63 -10.07 21.81 -5.67
C GLN A 63 -9.39 20.88 -4.66
N ARG A 64 -10.14 20.33 -3.70
CA ARG A 64 -9.61 19.44 -2.67
C ARG A 64 -9.08 18.12 -3.24
N VAL A 65 -9.77 17.52 -4.22
CA VAL A 65 -9.27 16.31 -4.89
C VAL A 65 -8.02 16.61 -5.72
N ASN A 66 -8.02 17.71 -6.49
CA ASN A 66 -6.85 18.11 -7.27
C ASN A 66 -5.66 18.52 -6.39
N ALA A 67 -5.91 18.92 -5.14
CA ALA A 67 -4.89 19.22 -4.14
C ALA A 67 -4.35 17.98 -3.42
N VAL A 68 -4.91 16.78 -3.65
CA VAL A 68 -4.38 15.55 -3.07
C VAL A 68 -2.97 15.32 -3.62
N GLN A 69 -1.99 15.43 -2.73
CA GLN A 69 -0.58 15.30 -3.07
C GLN A 69 -0.16 13.83 -3.04
N TRP A 70 0.49 13.39 -4.11
CA TRP A 70 1.06 12.06 -4.25
C TRP A 70 2.17 12.10 -5.30
N TYR A 71 2.94 11.01 -5.37
CA TYR A 71 4.10 10.93 -6.24
C TYR A 71 4.13 9.61 -7.01
N PRO A 72 4.57 9.60 -8.28
CA PRO A 72 4.55 8.41 -9.11
C PRO A 72 5.53 7.32 -8.66
N ASN A 73 6.62 7.70 -7.98
CA ASN A 73 7.65 6.79 -7.50
C ASN A 73 8.46 7.43 -6.35
N ILE A 74 9.36 6.62 -5.78
CA ILE A 74 10.17 6.99 -4.64
C ILE A 74 11.14 8.15 -4.94
N ASP A 75 11.68 8.24 -6.15
CA ASP A 75 12.65 9.27 -6.53
C ASP A 75 11.97 10.64 -6.67
N SER A 76 10.78 10.65 -7.28
CA SER A 76 9.94 11.85 -7.38
C SER A 76 9.48 12.34 -6.01
N ALA A 77 9.08 11.41 -5.13
CA ALA A 77 8.74 11.73 -3.75
C ALA A 77 9.94 12.30 -2.98
N ASN A 78 11.10 11.63 -3.05
CA ASN A 78 12.32 12.07 -2.37
C ASN A 78 12.75 13.47 -2.80
N THR A 79 12.75 13.72 -4.12
CA THR A 79 13.09 15.03 -4.69
C THR A 79 12.14 16.11 -4.17
N ALA A 80 10.83 15.86 -4.23
CA ALA A 80 9.83 16.84 -3.81
C ALA A 80 9.88 17.13 -2.31
N LEU A 81 10.00 16.10 -1.48
CA LEU A 81 10.08 16.24 -0.01
C LEU A 81 11.38 16.95 0.42
N THR A 82 12.49 16.69 -0.26
CA THR A 82 13.75 17.39 -0.03
C THR A 82 13.63 18.88 -0.36
N ILE A 83 12.99 19.23 -1.49
CA ILE A 83 12.75 20.63 -1.88
C ILE A 83 11.81 21.32 -0.87
N GLN A 84 10.86 20.60 -0.29
CA GLN A 84 9.97 21.09 0.76
C GLN A 84 10.67 21.25 2.13
N GLY A 85 11.94 20.84 2.24
CA GLY A 85 12.72 20.95 3.48
C GLY A 85 12.33 19.93 4.55
N VAL A 86 11.73 18.79 4.15
CA VAL A 86 11.40 17.70 5.09
C VAL A 86 12.70 17.08 5.61
N ASP A 87 12.87 17.08 6.94
CA ASP A 87 14.02 16.44 7.58
C ASP A 87 13.90 14.90 7.47
N PRO A 88 14.89 14.20 6.86
CA PRO A 88 14.90 12.75 6.80
C PRO A 88 14.81 12.03 8.16
N ASN A 89 15.21 12.69 9.26
CA ASN A 89 15.12 12.12 10.61
C ASN A 89 13.73 12.27 11.24
N HIS A 90 12.88 13.11 10.65
CA HIS A 90 11.54 13.42 11.14
C HIS A 90 10.50 13.14 10.07
N ILE A 91 10.49 11.90 9.56
CA ILE A 91 9.49 11.45 8.60
C ILE A 91 8.08 11.51 9.19
N MET A 92 7.12 11.83 8.32
CA MET A 92 5.70 11.78 8.69
C MET A 92 5.32 10.35 9.12
N PRO A 93 4.56 10.17 10.22
CA PRO A 93 4.03 8.86 10.59
C PRO A 93 3.24 8.24 9.44
N ILE A 94 3.25 6.91 9.35
CA ILE A 94 2.55 6.18 8.28
C ILE A 94 1.03 6.38 8.35
N GLU A 95 0.51 6.63 9.56
CA GLU A 95 -0.89 6.97 9.83
C GLU A 95 -1.24 8.44 9.55
N GLY A 96 -0.24 9.24 9.14
CA GLY A 96 -0.37 10.68 8.89
C GLY A 96 -0.04 11.57 10.09
N PRO A 97 -0.12 12.90 9.92
CA PRO A 97 0.18 13.85 10.98
C PRO A 97 -0.81 13.73 12.15
N ARG A 98 -0.29 13.84 13.38
CA ARG A 98 -1.13 13.86 14.58
C ARG A 98 -2.13 15.01 14.50
N GLY A 99 -3.41 14.70 14.68
CA GLY A 99 -4.51 15.67 14.67
C GLY A 99 -5.15 15.94 13.31
N LEU A 100 -4.47 15.61 12.19
CA LEU A 100 -5.05 15.68 10.85
C LEU A 100 -5.48 14.31 10.32
N GLY A 101 -4.84 13.24 10.80
CA GLY A 101 -5.10 11.88 10.33
C GLY A 101 -4.56 11.62 8.93
N PRO A 102 -4.91 10.48 8.32
CA PRO A 102 -4.37 10.09 7.04
C PRO A 102 -4.84 11.02 5.92
N ASP A 103 -3.93 11.26 4.98
CA ASP A 103 -4.18 11.09 3.55
C ASP A 103 -5.60 10.80 3.03
N LEU A 104 -6.06 11.40 1.92
CA LEU A 104 -7.15 10.75 1.19
C LEU A 104 -6.73 9.34 0.73
N ILE A 105 -5.54 9.21 0.13
CA ILE A 105 -5.06 7.95 -0.47
C ILE A 105 -4.72 6.96 0.61
N THR A 106 -3.83 7.37 1.53
CA THR A 106 -4.10 7.33 2.97
C THR A 106 -5.21 6.40 3.47
N GLY A 107 -6.33 7.04 3.77
CA GLY A 107 -7.55 6.43 4.28
C GLY A 107 -8.18 5.45 3.32
N ILE A 108 -8.19 5.71 2.00
CA ILE A 108 -8.72 4.75 1.01
C ILE A 108 -7.99 3.41 1.11
N ILE A 109 -6.66 3.44 1.24
CA ILE A 109 -5.84 2.23 1.37
C ILE A 109 -6.07 1.58 2.74
N PHE A 110 -6.12 2.38 3.81
CA PHE A 110 -6.31 1.86 5.17
C PHE A 110 -7.65 1.15 5.34
N ASP A 111 -8.70 1.64 4.69
CA ASP A 111 -10.04 1.04 4.73
C ASP A 111 -10.23 -0.06 3.67
N ASP A 112 -9.17 -0.45 2.94
CA ASP A 112 -9.18 -1.47 1.89
C ASP A 112 -10.31 -1.26 0.86
N CYS A 113 -10.56 0.01 0.51
CA CYS A 113 -11.70 0.40 -0.31
C CYS A 113 -11.34 0.42 -1.80
N THR A 114 -11.46 -0.73 -2.46
CA THR A 114 -11.17 -0.88 -3.89
C THR A 114 -11.99 0.05 -4.78
N ASP A 115 -13.26 0.26 -4.45
CA ASP A 115 -14.16 1.15 -5.19
C ASP A 115 -13.65 2.59 -5.25
N CYS A 116 -13.21 3.12 -4.10
CA CYS A 116 -12.68 4.47 -4.01
C CYS A 116 -11.28 4.53 -4.61
N PHE A 117 -10.48 3.47 -4.47
CA PHE A 117 -9.15 3.40 -5.07
C PHE A 117 -9.23 3.40 -6.60
N GLU A 118 -10.12 2.60 -7.19
CA GLU A 118 -10.36 2.58 -8.63
C GLU A 118 -10.83 3.94 -9.14
N TRP A 119 -11.81 4.55 -8.48
CA TRP A 119 -12.27 5.88 -8.88
C TRP A 119 -11.16 6.93 -8.77
N PHE A 120 -10.36 6.89 -7.71
CA PHE A 120 -9.19 7.74 -7.57
C PHE A 120 -8.13 7.48 -8.66
N SER A 121 -8.00 6.24 -9.10
CA SER A 121 -7.08 5.83 -10.17
C SER A 121 -7.56 6.26 -11.56
N GLU A 122 -8.88 6.39 -11.78
CA GLU A 122 -9.44 6.90 -13.05
C GLU A 122 -9.09 8.37 -13.29
N VAL A 123 -8.95 9.15 -12.21
CA VAL A 123 -8.68 10.60 -12.29
C VAL A 123 -7.19 10.92 -12.27
N LEU A 124 -6.33 9.93 -12.10
CA LEU A 124 -4.88 10.07 -12.05
C LEU A 124 -4.18 9.27 -13.16
N PRO A 125 -2.93 9.62 -13.50
CA PRO A 125 -2.03 8.69 -14.18
C PRO A 125 -2.00 7.34 -13.47
N PRO A 126 -1.68 6.24 -14.18
CA PRO A 126 -1.78 4.88 -13.65
C PRO A 126 -1.13 4.72 -12.26
N THR A 127 -1.95 4.50 -11.25
CA THR A 127 -1.52 4.29 -9.87
C THR A 127 -0.93 2.89 -9.71
N ARG A 128 0.26 2.80 -9.12
CA ARG A 128 1.00 1.55 -8.94
C ARG A 128 1.39 1.38 -7.48
N MET A 129 1.76 0.15 -7.12
CA MET A 129 2.29 -0.17 -5.78
C MET A 129 3.51 0.69 -5.38
N SER A 130 4.24 1.23 -6.38
CA SER A 130 5.43 2.07 -6.19
C SER A 130 5.13 3.55 -6.01
N CYS A 131 3.90 4.00 -6.26
CA CYS A 131 3.50 5.38 -6.00
C CYS A 131 3.57 5.68 -4.50
N CYS A 132 3.75 6.94 -4.15
CA CYS A 132 3.90 7.38 -2.77
C CYS A 132 2.85 8.43 -2.40
N ASN A 133 2.41 8.43 -1.14
CA ASN A 133 1.49 9.43 -0.63
C ASN A 133 2.19 10.78 -0.31
N GLU A 134 1.46 11.72 0.28
CA GLU A 134 1.97 13.04 0.64
C GLU A 134 3.21 12.98 1.55
N GLY A 135 3.29 11.96 2.42
CA GLY A 135 4.42 11.74 3.33
C GLY A 135 5.55 10.89 2.76
N GLY A 136 5.47 10.50 1.49
CA GLY A 136 6.49 9.69 0.83
C GLY A 136 6.41 8.20 1.12
N TRP A 137 5.36 7.70 1.78
CA TRP A 137 5.15 6.26 1.97
C TRP A 137 4.62 5.62 0.70
N SER A 138 5.25 4.52 0.27
CA SER A 138 4.76 3.80 -0.91
C SER A 138 3.38 3.19 -0.66
N PHE A 139 2.52 3.15 -1.67
CA PHE A 139 1.17 2.60 -1.56
C PHE A 139 1.20 1.13 -1.11
N LEU A 140 2.21 0.37 -1.55
CA LEU A 140 2.43 -0.97 -1.03
C LEU A 140 2.71 -0.96 0.49
N SER A 141 3.54 -0.04 0.97
CA SER A 141 3.85 0.05 2.41
C SER A 141 2.60 0.38 3.22
N LEU A 142 1.77 1.32 2.73
CA LEU A 142 0.48 1.65 3.34
C LEU A 142 -0.43 0.43 3.41
N ALA A 143 -0.57 -0.29 2.30
CA ALA A 143 -1.45 -1.46 2.22
C ALA A 143 -0.95 -2.60 3.11
N LEU A 144 0.36 -2.84 3.19
CA LEU A 144 0.96 -3.85 4.07
C LEU A 144 0.78 -3.50 5.55
N HIS A 145 0.89 -2.22 5.89
CA HIS A 145 0.68 -1.73 7.25
C HIS A 145 -0.78 -1.92 7.68
N ALA A 146 -1.71 -1.53 6.82
CA ALA A 146 -3.16 -1.65 7.06
C ALA A 146 -3.70 -3.09 6.92
N LYS A 147 -2.93 -4.00 6.31
CA LYS A 147 -3.40 -5.34 5.90
C LYS A 147 -4.60 -5.25 4.95
N ALA A 148 -4.51 -4.35 3.99
CA ALA A 148 -5.55 -4.10 2.99
C ALA A 148 -5.57 -5.23 1.95
N GLU A 149 -6.18 -6.37 2.29
CA GLU A 149 -6.10 -7.63 1.55
C GLU A 149 -6.50 -7.47 0.08
N LYS A 150 -7.60 -6.76 -0.21
CA LYS A 150 -8.12 -6.61 -1.58
C LYS A 150 -7.17 -5.77 -2.43
N LEU A 151 -6.69 -4.65 -1.89
CA LEU A 151 -5.73 -3.78 -2.59
C LEU A 151 -4.37 -4.45 -2.76
N LEU A 152 -3.91 -5.20 -1.75
CA LEU A 152 -2.68 -5.99 -1.85
C LEU A 152 -2.77 -7.02 -2.96
N ASP A 153 -3.88 -7.74 -3.07
CA ASP A 153 -4.11 -8.67 -4.17
C ASP A 153 -4.10 -7.97 -5.53
N GLY A 154 -4.76 -6.82 -5.65
CA GLY A 154 -4.71 -5.97 -6.85
C GLY A 154 -3.27 -5.59 -7.22
N PHE A 155 -2.50 -5.06 -6.26
CA PHE A 155 -1.11 -4.67 -6.48
C PHE A 155 -0.24 -5.84 -6.94
N PHE A 156 -0.32 -7.00 -6.27
CA PHE A 156 0.50 -8.15 -6.65
C PHE A 156 0.12 -8.70 -8.04
N LEU A 157 -1.14 -8.58 -8.45
CA LEU A 157 -1.59 -8.96 -9.79
C LEU A 157 -1.13 -7.99 -10.88
N SER A 158 -1.08 -6.68 -10.59
CA SER A 158 -0.58 -5.66 -11.52
C SER A 158 0.92 -5.76 -11.81
N GLY A 159 1.65 -6.55 -11.01
CA GLY A 159 3.08 -6.79 -11.20
C GLY A 159 3.98 -5.79 -10.45
N PHE A 160 5.25 -6.16 -10.33
CA PHE A 160 6.26 -5.38 -9.62
C PHE A 160 6.93 -4.33 -10.52
N PRO A 161 7.51 -3.26 -9.95
CA PRO A 161 8.32 -2.30 -10.72
C PRO A 161 9.53 -2.98 -11.39
N CYS A 162 10.16 -2.29 -12.34
CA CYS A 162 11.31 -2.78 -13.13
C CYS A 162 12.48 -3.27 -12.26
N GLU A 163 12.70 -2.65 -11.10
CA GLU A 163 13.73 -3.03 -10.13
C GLU A 163 13.13 -3.61 -8.84
N PRO A 164 12.54 -4.81 -8.89
CA PRO A 164 11.79 -5.38 -7.77
C PRO A 164 12.68 -5.65 -6.55
N LYS A 165 13.94 -6.02 -6.75
CA LYS A 165 14.89 -6.28 -5.66
C LYS A 165 15.14 -5.02 -4.83
N GLY A 166 15.45 -3.91 -5.50
CA GLY A 166 15.69 -2.61 -4.87
C GLY A 166 14.45 -2.14 -4.13
N PHE A 167 13.29 -2.24 -4.77
CA PHE A 167 12.01 -1.86 -4.17
C PHE A 167 11.65 -2.67 -2.92
N ILE A 168 11.71 -4.01 -2.99
CA ILE A 168 11.32 -4.89 -1.86
C ILE A 168 12.24 -4.72 -0.64
N THR A 169 13.52 -4.43 -0.87
CA THR A 169 14.55 -4.36 0.18
C THR A 169 14.87 -2.94 0.61
N GLY A 170 14.48 -1.94 -0.18
CA GLY A 170 14.57 -0.53 0.12
C GLY A 170 13.51 -0.11 1.12
N SER A 171 13.72 1.09 1.69
CA SER A 171 12.78 1.73 2.61
C SER A 171 11.40 1.85 1.98
N GLY A 172 10.36 1.60 2.78
CA GLY A 172 8.98 1.87 2.41
C GLY A 172 8.64 3.37 2.31
N ASN A 173 9.52 4.24 2.85
CA ASN A 173 9.40 5.70 2.79
C ASN A 173 10.49 6.31 1.89
N ALA A 174 10.11 7.32 1.11
CA ALA A 174 10.94 8.00 0.14
C ALA A 174 12.14 8.77 0.70
N MET A 175 12.13 9.16 1.97
CA MET A 175 13.30 9.79 2.61
C MET A 175 14.42 8.78 2.91
N GLY A 176 14.22 7.49 2.60
CA GLY A 176 15.22 6.43 2.81
C GLY A 176 15.34 6.00 4.27
N THR A 177 14.61 6.65 5.18
CA THR A 177 14.55 6.37 6.60
C THR A 177 13.22 5.67 6.90
N GLY A 178 13.28 4.38 7.22
CA GLY A 178 12.08 3.57 7.44
C GLY A 178 12.36 2.07 7.36
N PRO A 179 11.40 1.22 7.75
CA PRO A 179 11.50 -0.22 7.51
C PRO A 179 11.52 -0.49 6.01
N SER A 180 12.24 -1.52 5.60
CA SER A 180 12.12 -2.07 4.25
C SER A 180 10.71 -2.58 4.00
N ILE A 181 10.27 -2.63 2.74
CA ILE A 181 8.94 -3.17 2.39
C ILE A 181 8.77 -4.61 2.91
N ILE A 182 9.79 -5.45 2.76
CA ILE A 182 9.75 -6.82 3.29
C ILE A 182 9.77 -6.86 4.83
N GLY A 183 10.47 -5.95 5.48
CA GLY A 183 10.50 -5.80 6.92
C GLY A 183 9.16 -5.34 7.49
N LEU A 184 8.49 -4.41 6.80
CA LEU A 184 7.16 -3.93 7.14
C LEU A 184 6.12 -5.04 6.98
N SER A 185 6.14 -5.75 5.85
CA SER A 185 5.28 -6.93 5.63
C SER A 185 5.48 -8.00 6.69
N ALA A 186 6.73 -8.23 7.13
CA ALA A 186 6.97 -9.19 8.19
C ALA A 186 6.45 -8.72 9.55
N SER A 187 6.57 -7.42 9.83
CA SER A 187 6.13 -6.81 11.08
C SER A 187 4.61 -6.73 11.21
N SER A 188 3.89 -6.58 10.09
CA SER A 188 2.42 -6.60 10.09
C SER A 188 1.85 -7.99 10.41
N ARG A 189 2.66 -9.05 10.29
CA ARG A 189 2.27 -10.45 10.48
C ARG A 189 1.24 -10.97 9.46
N ASP A 190 1.13 -10.31 8.31
CA ASP A 190 0.37 -10.84 7.18
C ASP A 190 1.22 -11.90 6.45
N HIS A 191 0.92 -13.17 6.71
CA HIS A 191 1.63 -14.30 6.13
C HIS A 191 1.53 -14.38 4.60
N GLN A 192 0.40 -13.97 4.02
CA GLN A 192 0.15 -14.07 2.59
C GLN A 192 1.02 -13.07 1.85
N SER A 193 0.93 -11.80 2.23
CA SER A 193 1.71 -10.74 1.60
C SER A 193 3.20 -10.92 1.84
N PHE A 194 3.60 -11.33 3.05
CA PHE A 194 4.99 -11.66 3.35
C PHE A 194 5.49 -12.78 2.44
N THR A 195 4.73 -13.87 2.28
CA THR A 195 5.11 -14.99 1.41
C THR A 195 5.28 -14.53 -0.04
N ARG A 196 4.36 -13.70 -0.56
CA ARG A 196 4.42 -13.18 -1.94
C ARG A 196 5.69 -12.35 -2.15
N LEU A 197 5.98 -11.42 -1.24
CA LEU A 197 7.17 -10.57 -1.29
C LEU A 197 8.46 -11.38 -1.15
N PHE A 198 8.52 -12.31 -0.21
CA PHE A 198 9.70 -13.13 0.07
C PHE A 198 10.03 -14.06 -1.11
N ARG A 199 9.01 -14.69 -1.73
CA ARG A 199 9.17 -15.48 -2.95
C ARG A 199 9.60 -14.62 -4.13
N LYS A 200 8.99 -13.45 -4.31
CA LYS A 200 9.40 -12.52 -5.38
C LYS A 200 10.85 -12.11 -5.21
N LEU A 201 11.29 -11.78 -3.99
CA LEU A 201 12.67 -11.45 -3.70
C LEU A 201 13.62 -12.59 -4.04
N LYS A 202 13.29 -13.84 -3.70
CA LYS A 202 14.08 -15.02 -4.07
C LYS A 202 14.13 -15.24 -5.58
N GLN A 203 13.05 -14.97 -6.30
CA GLN A 203 13.01 -15.12 -7.75
C GLN A 203 13.94 -14.10 -8.45
N VAL A 204 13.94 -12.85 -7.97
CA VAL A 204 14.66 -11.74 -8.64
C VAL A 204 16.10 -11.59 -8.15
N ALA A 205 16.43 -12.13 -6.98
CA ALA A 205 17.80 -12.24 -6.51
C ALA A 205 18.35 -13.63 -6.85
N ASN A 206 19.48 -13.70 -7.56
CA ASN A 206 20.20 -14.97 -7.71
C ASN A 206 20.50 -15.60 -6.33
N GLY A 207 20.70 -16.93 -6.24
CA GLY A 207 20.77 -17.63 -4.94
C GLY A 207 21.74 -17.00 -3.93
N ASN A 208 22.95 -16.64 -4.36
CA ASN A 208 23.92 -15.94 -3.51
C ASN A 208 23.48 -14.50 -3.17
N GLY A 209 22.87 -13.79 -4.12
CA GLY A 209 22.36 -12.44 -3.92
C GLY A 209 21.18 -12.38 -2.97
N PHE A 210 20.33 -13.40 -2.92
CA PHE A 210 19.22 -13.49 -1.97
C PHE A 210 19.73 -13.55 -0.52
N ASN A 211 20.64 -14.49 -0.25
CA ASN A 211 21.22 -14.68 1.08
C ASN A 211 22.03 -13.45 1.52
N ARG A 212 22.79 -12.86 0.60
CA ARG A 212 23.55 -11.63 0.85
C ARG A 212 22.61 -10.46 1.18
N THR A 213 21.56 -10.27 0.39
CA THR A 213 20.57 -9.22 0.60
C THR A 213 19.89 -9.34 1.96
N LEU A 214 19.44 -10.54 2.35
CA LEU A 214 18.79 -10.73 3.66
C LEU A 214 19.73 -10.47 4.85
N ARG A 215 21.04 -10.72 4.69
CA ARG A 215 22.03 -10.52 5.76
C ARG A 215 22.52 -9.08 5.87
N GLU A 216 22.74 -8.42 4.72
CA GLU A 216 23.42 -7.12 4.65
C GLU A 216 22.46 -5.93 4.55
N ARG A 217 21.26 -6.11 3.94
CA ARG A 217 20.33 -5.00 3.69
C ARG A 217 19.25 -4.84 4.76
N LEU A 218 19.00 -5.89 5.55
CA LEU A 218 17.95 -5.88 6.56
C LEU A 218 18.52 -5.66 7.95
N THR A 219 17.82 -4.84 8.73
CA THR A 219 18.15 -4.61 10.14
C THR A 219 17.95 -5.88 10.98
N SER A 220 18.55 -5.92 12.17
CA SER A 220 18.35 -7.05 13.10
C SER A 220 16.89 -7.21 13.52
N LYS A 221 16.14 -6.10 13.64
CA LYS A 221 14.70 -6.11 13.97
C LYS A 221 13.87 -6.73 12.84
N GLU A 222 14.13 -6.36 11.60
CA GLU A 222 13.41 -6.94 10.45
C GLU A 222 13.73 -8.42 10.26
N ARG A 223 15.00 -8.81 10.43
CA ARG A 223 15.39 -10.23 10.42
C ARG A 223 14.72 -11.02 11.53
N ALA A 224 14.46 -10.42 12.69
CA ALA A 224 13.69 -11.05 13.75
C ALA A 224 12.20 -11.17 13.40
N ALA A 225 11.60 -10.12 12.82
CA ALA A 225 10.21 -10.16 12.35
C ALA A 225 10.00 -11.21 11.24
N ILE A 226 10.94 -11.32 10.30
CA ILE A 226 10.91 -12.33 9.23
C ILE A 226 10.91 -13.75 9.83
N ARG A 227 11.75 -14.02 10.83
CA ARG A 227 11.79 -15.31 11.51
C ARG A 227 10.48 -15.65 12.21
N SER A 228 9.81 -14.66 12.81
CA SER A 228 8.59 -14.90 13.58
C SER A 228 7.34 -15.06 12.71
N VAL A 229 7.30 -14.44 11.52
CA VAL A 229 6.15 -14.51 10.61
C VAL A 229 6.27 -15.64 9.58
N ALA A 230 7.46 -16.16 9.31
CA ALA A 230 7.64 -17.07 8.18
C ALA A 230 6.95 -18.42 8.41
N PRO A 231 5.99 -18.82 7.54
CA PRO A 231 5.34 -20.11 7.63
C PRO A 231 6.34 -21.27 7.41
N GLN A 232 5.97 -22.46 7.89
CA GLN A 232 6.83 -23.64 7.91
C GLN A 232 7.45 -23.97 6.54
N TYR A 233 6.70 -23.82 5.46
CA TYR A 233 7.20 -24.09 4.10
C TYR A 233 8.28 -23.11 3.61
N LEU A 234 8.47 -21.96 4.27
CA LEU A 234 9.57 -21.02 4.00
C LEU A 234 10.80 -21.25 4.90
N GLN A 235 10.71 -22.11 5.93
CA GLN A 235 11.80 -22.29 6.91
C GLN A 235 13.09 -22.82 6.28
N LYS A 236 13.00 -23.69 5.26
CA LYS A 236 14.17 -24.13 4.49
C LYS A 236 14.90 -22.94 3.85
N MET A 237 14.15 -21.98 3.30
CA MET A 237 14.75 -20.80 2.66
C MET A 237 15.34 -19.83 3.68
N LEU A 238 14.75 -19.71 4.87
CA LEU A 238 15.35 -18.95 5.96
C LEU A 238 16.65 -19.58 6.46
N TYR A 239 16.70 -20.91 6.56
CA TYR A 239 17.90 -21.64 6.90
C TYR A 239 19.00 -21.44 5.86
N GLU A 240 18.69 -21.61 4.58
CA GLU A 240 19.62 -21.37 3.46
C GLU A 240 20.17 -19.93 3.47
N ALA A 241 19.35 -18.96 3.90
CA ALA A 241 19.74 -17.57 4.05
C ALA A 241 20.53 -17.25 5.34
N GLY A 242 20.74 -18.24 6.22
CA GLY A 242 21.38 -18.06 7.52
C GLY A 242 20.55 -17.23 8.51
N LEU A 243 19.25 -17.12 8.28
CA LEU A 243 18.32 -16.41 9.17
C LEU A 243 17.68 -17.33 10.21
N ALA A 244 17.69 -18.65 10.03
CA ALA A 244 17.14 -19.60 11.00
C ALA A 244 18.13 -20.73 11.26
N ALA A 245 18.16 -21.24 12.48
CA ALA A 245 18.81 -22.53 12.78
C ALA A 245 17.83 -23.65 12.39
N MET A 246 18.31 -24.69 11.70
CA MET A 246 17.47 -25.84 11.40
C MET A 246 17.06 -26.52 12.71
N HIS A 247 15.76 -26.56 13.01
CA HIS A 247 15.26 -27.40 14.10
C HIS A 247 15.51 -28.88 13.73
N PRO A 248 15.97 -29.74 14.66
CA PRO A 248 16.31 -31.14 14.36
C PRO A 248 15.18 -31.95 13.69
N SER A 249 13.92 -31.57 13.92
CA SER A 249 12.72 -32.21 13.34
C SER A 249 12.44 -31.83 11.89
N LEU A 250 13.08 -30.79 11.34
CA LEU A 250 13.02 -30.41 9.91
C LEU A 250 14.13 -31.06 9.08
N ARG A 251 14.74 -32.15 9.58
CA ARG A 251 15.42 -33.11 8.70
C ARG A 251 14.38 -33.59 7.68
N TYR A 252 14.40 -32.96 6.51
CA TYR A 252 13.81 -33.50 5.30
C TYR A 252 14.25 -34.96 5.24
N SER A 253 13.32 -35.89 5.46
CA SER A 253 13.49 -37.24 4.95
C SER A 253 13.18 -37.15 3.46
N PRO A 254 14.16 -37.35 2.56
CA PRO A 254 13.88 -37.52 1.14
C PRO A 254 13.22 -38.88 0.85
N TYR A 255 13.08 -39.73 1.87
CA TYR A 255 12.62 -41.11 1.78
C TYR A 255 11.45 -41.35 2.75
N TYR A 256 10.27 -40.90 2.36
CA TYR A 256 9.03 -41.57 2.75
C TYR A 256 8.38 -42.14 1.48
N SER A 257 9.12 -43.01 0.77
CA SER A 257 8.47 -44.10 0.06
C SER A 257 8.05 -45.10 1.13
N GLY A 258 6.76 -45.34 1.25
CA GLY A 258 6.22 -46.25 2.25
C GLY A 258 6.83 -47.64 2.11
N LYS A 259 7.74 -48.00 3.00
CA LYS A 259 8.02 -49.38 3.40
C LYS A 259 8.31 -49.39 4.88
N ARG A 260 7.36 -49.94 5.64
CA ARG A 260 7.58 -50.41 7.01
C ARG A 260 8.76 -51.38 6.98
N THR A 261 9.81 -51.08 7.71
CA THR A 261 10.76 -52.10 8.16
C THR A 261 10.40 -52.46 9.59
N GLN A 262 9.90 -53.69 9.76
CA GLN A 262 9.80 -54.35 11.06
C GLN A 262 11.18 -54.34 11.73
N MET A 263 11.22 -53.94 13.00
CA MET A 263 12.35 -54.23 13.88
C MET A 263 12.13 -55.62 14.45
N TYR A 264 13.11 -56.51 14.25
CA TYR A 264 13.36 -57.66 15.12
C TYR A 264 14.18 -57.19 16.31
#